data_AF-A0A7S2INM0-F1
#
_entry.id   AF-A0A7S2INM0-F1
#
_cell.length_a   1.000
_cell.length_b   1.000
_cell.length_c   1.000
_cell.angle_alpha   90.00
_cell.angle_beta   90.00
_cell.angle_gamma   90.00
#
_symmetry.space_group_name_H-M   'P 1'
#
loop_
_entity.id
_entity.type
_entity.pdbx_description
1 polymer ?
#
loop_
_entity_poly.entity_id
_entity_poly.type
_entity_poly.pdbx_seq_one_letter_code
_entity_poly.pdbx_strand_id
1 'polypeptide(L)'
;NGLTQHECSKLVAELSEVACRESHRPSWRPADAEVNAQGAWQPTWENGDAFAYHTGSAARYFELHNAEDPAFAPAVARIAETSPKGLVLALNYALGHGSEMALANASDTTVHPQVYTAIGALKLEILQHEFVPTATTALEPAKATNFAALRAQLEAVVPGAGSYYHEGDYLTEAFQADFWGSSYAELAATKSRYDPRNVFTCHQCVGSENSPASCGRRLGGDADPVLV
;
A
#
# COMPACT_ATOMS: atom_id res chain seq x y z
N ASN A 1 -14.89 -17.78 -11.64
CA ASN A 1 -13.54 -18.10 -12.18
C ASN A 1 -12.70 -18.68 -11.06
N GLY A 2 -12.71 -20.00 -10.93
CA GLY A 2 -11.88 -20.77 -10.01
C GLY A 2 -11.49 -22.08 -10.70
N LEU A 3 -10.60 -22.85 -10.09
CA LEU A 3 -10.27 -24.20 -10.60
C LEU A 3 -11.56 -25.02 -10.67
N THR A 4 -11.77 -25.71 -11.78
CA THR A 4 -12.78 -26.76 -11.83
C THR A 4 -12.47 -27.81 -10.77
N GLN A 5 -13.49 -28.55 -10.32
CA GLN A 5 -13.30 -29.66 -9.39
C GLN A 5 -12.20 -30.63 -9.88
N HIS A 6 -12.12 -30.87 -11.19
CA HIS A 6 -11.09 -31.71 -11.81
C HIS A 6 -9.68 -31.13 -11.69
N GLU A 7 -9.50 -29.84 -12.01
CA GLU A 7 -8.20 -29.16 -11.91
C GLU A 7 -7.73 -29.07 -10.46
N CYS A 8 -8.63 -28.77 -9.53
CA CYS A 8 -8.34 -28.75 -8.10
C CYS A 8 -7.89 -30.13 -7.62
N SER A 9 -8.66 -31.19 -7.92
CA SER A 9 -8.33 -32.56 -7.53
C SER A 9 -6.99 -33.04 -8.07
N LYS A 10 -6.60 -32.63 -9.29
CA LYS A 10 -5.26 -32.90 -9.82
C LYS A 10 -4.17 -32.20 -9.03
N LEU A 11 -4.39 -30.94 -8.64
CA LEU A 11 -3.41 -30.11 -7.97
C LEU A 11 -3.09 -30.61 -6.55
N VAL A 12 -4.08 -31.20 -5.86
CA VAL A 12 -3.91 -31.74 -4.50
C VAL A 12 -3.70 -33.27 -4.47
N ALA A 13 -3.61 -33.94 -5.62
CA ALA A 13 -3.54 -35.41 -5.70
C ALA A 13 -2.34 -36.02 -4.98
N GLU A 14 -1.22 -35.29 -4.87
CA GLU A 14 -0.01 -35.75 -4.16
C GLU A 14 -0.08 -35.54 -2.65
N LEU A 15 -1.07 -34.80 -2.15
CA LEU A 15 -1.29 -34.54 -0.73
C LEU A 15 -2.31 -35.56 -0.23
N SER A 16 -1.83 -36.64 0.40
CA SER A 16 -2.60 -37.83 0.79
C SER A 16 -3.80 -37.59 1.71
N GLU A 17 -3.96 -36.39 2.27
CA GLU A 17 -5.04 -36.03 3.20
C GLU A 17 -5.86 -34.81 2.76
N VAL A 18 -5.62 -34.27 1.56
CA VAL A 18 -6.30 -33.06 1.08
C VAL A 18 -7.32 -33.42 0.00
N ALA A 19 -8.59 -33.11 0.25
CA ALA A 19 -9.67 -33.29 -0.72
C ALA A 19 -10.21 -31.95 -1.20
N CYS A 20 -10.22 -31.72 -2.51
CA CYS A 20 -10.92 -30.58 -3.08
C CYS A 20 -12.43 -30.75 -2.94
N ARG A 21 -13.10 -29.72 -2.40
CA ARG A 21 -14.55 -29.65 -2.34
C ARG A 21 -15.01 -28.34 -2.94
N GLU A 22 -15.96 -28.43 -3.86
CA GLU A 22 -16.67 -27.27 -4.37
C GLU A 22 -17.46 -26.61 -3.24
N SER A 23 -17.23 -25.31 -3.04
CA SER A 23 -17.89 -24.51 -2.02
C SER A 23 -19.02 -23.72 -2.66
N HIS A 24 -20.28 -24.09 -2.38
CA HIS A 24 -21.48 -23.30 -2.72
C HIS A 24 -21.67 -22.09 -1.78
N ARG A 25 -20.59 -21.56 -1.19
CA ARG A 25 -20.71 -20.31 -0.44
C ARG A 25 -21.07 -19.19 -1.42
N PRO A 26 -21.87 -18.20 -0.98
CA PRO A 26 -22.07 -16.99 -1.76
C PRO A 26 -20.71 -16.45 -2.19
N SER A 27 -20.66 -15.96 -3.43
CA SER A 27 -19.48 -15.35 -4.01
C SER A 27 -18.83 -14.42 -2.99
N TRP A 28 -17.55 -14.67 -2.66
CA TRP A 28 -16.74 -13.77 -1.82
C TRP A 28 -16.56 -12.38 -2.47
N ARG A 29 -16.84 -12.29 -3.78
CA ARG A 29 -16.94 -11.04 -4.52
C ARG A 29 -18.25 -10.31 -4.20
N PRO A 30 -18.20 -9.05 -3.72
CA PRO A 30 -19.34 -8.17 -3.58
C PRO A 30 -20.16 -8.07 -4.88
N ALA A 31 -21.48 -7.91 -4.78
CA ALA A 31 -22.36 -7.88 -5.95
C ALA A 31 -22.08 -6.69 -6.88
N ASP A 32 -21.52 -5.63 -6.32
CA ASP A 32 -21.13 -4.36 -6.95
C ASP A 32 -19.64 -4.31 -7.33
N ALA A 33 -18.91 -5.42 -7.27
CA ALA A 33 -17.52 -5.42 -7.68
C ALA A 33 -17.37 -5.27 -9.20
N GLU A 34 -16.45 -4.40 -9.61
CA GLU A 34 -16.00 -4.31 -11.00
C GLU A 34 -15.14 -5.51 -11.34
N VAL A 35 -15.29 -6.02 -12.57
CA VAL A 35 -14.50 -7.16 -13.09
C VAL A 35 -13.82 -6.73 -14.37
N ASN A 36 -12.52 -6.96 -14.48
CA ASN A 36 -11.78 -6.65 -15.69
C ASN A 36 -11.80 -7.82 -16.70
N ALA A 37 -11.22 -7.59 -17.88
CA ALA A 37 -11.16 -8.60 -18.96
C ALA A 37 -10.42 -9.89 -18.55
N GLN A 38 -9.55 -9.83 -17.55
CA GLN A 38 -8.79 -10.96 -17.01
C GLN A 38 -9.53 -11.68 -15.87
N GLY A 39 -10.74 -11.23 -15.52
CA GLY A 39 -11.57 -11.84 -14.47
C GLY A 39 -11.16 -11.50 -13.04
N ALA A 40 -10.17 -10.62 -12.86
CA ALA A 40 -9.88 -10.01 -11.57
C ALA A 40 -10.95 -8.98 -11.24
N TRP A 41 -11.16 -8.75 -9.95
CA TRP A 41 -12.24 -7.88 -9.49
C TRP A 41 -11.83 -7.07 -8.29
N GLN A 42 -12.49 -5.92 -8.12
CA GLN A 42 -12.34 -5.02 -6.98
C GLN A 42 -13.71 -4.45 -6.59
N PRO A 43 -13.98 -4.20 -5.31
CA PRO A 43 -15.17 -3.47 -4.90
C PRO A 43 -15.17 -2.05 -5.48
N THR A 44 -16.32 -1.56 -5.95
CA THR A 44 -16.44 -0.20 -6.54
C THR A 44 -16.11 0.91 -5.56
N TRP A 45 -16.36 0.71 -4.27
CA TRP A 45 -16.07 1.68 -3.21
C TRP A 45 -14.56 1.90 -2.98
N GLU A 46 -13.72 0.94 -3.35
CA GLU A 46 -12.27 0.98 -3.10
C GLU A 46 -11.51 1.93 -4.06
N ASN A 47 -12.11 2.22 -5.23
CA ASN A 47 -11.44 2.90 -6.35
C ASN A 47 -11.28 4.42 -6.22
N GLY A 48 -12.23 5.09 -5.57
CA GLY A 48 -12.31 6.56 -5.64
C GLY A 48 -11.74 7.25 -4.42
N ASP A 49 -12.14 6.76 -3.25
CA ASP A 49 -11.89 7.45 -1.99
C ASP A 49 -12.08 6.48 -0.82
N ALA A 50 -11.19 5.49 -0.70
CA ALA A 50 -11.23 4.54 0.42
C ALA A 50 -11.25 5.27 1.77
N PHE A 51 -10.69 6.48 1.84
CA PHE A 51 -10.68 7.33 3.02
C PHE A 51 -11.98 8.13 3.25
N ALA A 52 -12.89 8.21 2.27
CA ALA A 52 -14.27 8.65 2.51
C ALA A 52 -15.09 7.62 3.30
N TYR A 53 -14.62 6.37 3.40
CA TYR A 53 -15.25 5.31 4.18
C TYR A 53 -14.45 4.94 5.42
N HIS A 54 -13.12 4.84 5.30
CA HIS A 54 -12.22 4.36 6.35
C HIS A 54 -11.26 5.43 6.81
N THR A 55 -10.81 5.31 8.06
CA THR A 55 -9.74 6.19 8.55
C THR A 55 -8.45 5.68 7.93
N GLY A 56 -7.74 6.53 7.21
CA GLY A 56 -6.54 6.13 6.48
C GLY A 56 -5.31 5.98 7.36
N SER A 57 -4.19 5.63 6.73
CA SER A 57 -2.87 5.73 7.32
C SER A 57 -1.92 6.47 6.40
N ALA A 58 -0.99 7.21 6.99
CA ALA A 58 0.11 7.81 6.27
C ALA A 58 1.35 7.83 7.17
N ALA A 59 2.44 7.30 6.65
CA ALA A 59 3.73 7.31 7.32
C ALA A 59 4.78 7.95 6.42
N ARG A 60 5.71 8.71 6.99
CA ARG A 60 6.91 9.17 6.29
C ARG A 60 8.13 9.00 7.18
N TYR A 61 9.21 8.47 6.64
CA TYR A 61 10.49 8.41 7.35
C TYR A 61 11.03 9.82 7.60
N PHE A 62 11.79 10.00 8.67
CA PHE A 62 12.55 11.22 8.91
C PHE A 62 13.95 10.87 9.39
N GLU A 63 14.92 11.65 8.93
CA GLU A 63 16.33 11.52 9.28
C GLU A 63 16.74 12.55 10.34
N LEU A 64 17.96 12.37 10.87
CA LEU A 64 18.50 13.26 11.90
C LEU A 64 18.56 14.72 11.41
N HIS A 65 18.97 14.95 10.16
CA HIS A 65 19.05 16.30 9.59
C HIS A 65 17.68 17.00 9.55
N ASN A 66 16.57 16.25 9.42
CA ASN A 66 15.23 16.83 9.52
C ASN A 66 14.98 17.30 10.95
N ALA A 67 15.28 16.47 11.95
CA ALA A 67 15.09 16.80 13.36
C ALA A 67 16.00 17.94 13.86
N GLU A 68 17.15 18.15 13.21
CA GLU A 68 18.07 19.25 13.49
C GLU A 68 17.60 20.59 12.91
N ASP A 69 16.69 20.59 11.93
CA ASP A 69 16.08 21.81 11.40
C ASP A 69 15.16 22.44 12.45
N PRO A 70 15.40 23.70 12.88
CA PRO A 70 14.53 24.40 13.84
C PRO A 70 13.06 24.50 13.40
N ALA A 71 12.77 24.39 12.10
CA ALA A 71 11.40 24.42 11.56
C ALA A 71 10.67 23.08 11.70
N PHE A 72 11.38 21.96 11.88
CA PHE A 72 10.80 20.62 11.90
C PHE A 72 9.86 20.41 13.08
N ALA A 73 10.33 20.65 14.31
CA ALA A 73 9.50 20.43 15.51
C ALA A 73 8.21 21.29 15.51
N PRO A 74 8.24 22.60 15.19
CA PRO A 74 7.02 23.39 15.01
C PRO A 74 6.10 22.86 13.92
N ALA A 75 6.63 22.33 12.82
CA ALA A 75 5.81 21.80 11.73
C ALA A 75 5.12 20.48 12.12
N VAL A 76 5.85 19.56 12.75
CA VAL A 76 5.30 18.31 13.31
C VAL A 76 4.24 18.61 14.37
N ALA A 77 4.47 19.60 15.24
CA ALA A 77 3.49 20.01 16.25
C ALA A 77 2.18 20.52 15.63
N ARG A 78 2.24 21.35 14.58
CA ARG A 78 1.04 21.82 13.86
C ARG A 78 0.24 20.68 13.24
N ILE A 79 0.93 19.67 12.69
CA ILE A 79 0.27 18.47 12.17
C ILE A 79 -0.43 17.72 13.32
N ALA A 80 0.25 17.54 14.45
CA ALA A 80 -0.32 16.85 15.61
C ALA A 80 -1.55 17.58 16.19
N GLU A 81 -1.55 18.91 16.18
CA GLU A 81 -2.68 19.74 16.65
C GLU A 81 -3.89 19.71 15.71
N THR A 82 -3.66 19.54 14.41
CA THR A 82 -4.72 19.52 13.39
C THR A 82 -5.25 18.12 13.11
N SER A 83 -4.47 17.07 13.41
CA SER A 83 -4.94 15.68 13.27
C SER A 83 -5.88 15.29 14.42
N PRO A 84 -7.09 14.78 14.13
CA PRO A 84 -8.05 14.36 15.16
C PRO A 84 -7.53 13.29 16.13
N LYS A 85 -6.55 12.48 15.69
CA LYS A 85 -5.91 11.43 16.50
C LYS A 85 -4.49 11.76 16.95
N GLY A 86 -4.03 12.98 16.66
CA GLY A 86 -2.64 13.38 16.84
C GLY A 86 -1.69 12.69 15.86
N LEU A 87 -0.41 12.78 16.16
CA LEU A 87 0.69 12.21 15.37
C LEU A 87 1.54 11.31 16.25
N VAL A 88 2.02 10.20 15.68
CA VAL A 88 2.95 9.28 16.35
C VAL A 88 4.35 9.45 15.78
N LEU A 89 5.33 9.67 16.65
CA LEU A 89 6.75 9.55 16.35
C LEU A 89 7.21 8.12 16.65
N ALA A 90 7.38 7.30 15.62
CA ALA A 90 7.79 5.91 15.76
C ALA A 90 9.30 5.76 15.53
N LEU A 91 10.06 5.51 16.60
CA LEU A 91 11.52 5.35 16.55
C LEU A 91 11.98 3.90 16.34
N ASN A 92 11.03 2.98 16.19
CA ASN A 92 11.29 1.53 16.05
C ASN A 92 11.05 1.00 14.62
N TYR A 93 10.88 1.89 13.64
CA TYR A 93 10.57 1.57 12.24
C TYR A 93 11.77 1.76 11.31
N ALA A 94 12.87 2.28 11.83
CA ALA A 94 14.08 2.57 11.09
C ALA A 94 15.32 2.13 11.88
N LEU A 95 16.42 1.98 11.17
CA LEU A 95 17.70 1.47 11.66
C LEU A 95 18.80 2.53 11.62
N GLY A 96 18.49 3.78 11.27
CA GLY A 96 19.45 4.88 11.26
C GLY A 96 20.15 5.00 12.61
N HIS A 97 21.48 5.12 12.56
CA HIS A 97 22.35 5.09 13.75
C HIS A 97 22.26 3.80 14.58
N GLY A 98 21.76 2.70 14.00
CA GLY A 98 21.83 1.36 14.55
C GLY A 98 23.27 0.84 14.66
N SER A 99 23.43 -0.36 15.22
CA SER A 99 24.76 -0.97 15.35
C SER A 99 25.38 -1.25 13.98
N GLU A 100 26.72 -1.26 13.91
CA GLU A 100 27.44 -1.61 12.67
C GLU A 100 26.96 -2.95 12.09
N MET A 101 26.70 -3.94 12.96
CA MET A 101 26.16 -5.24 12.55
C MET A 101 24.76 -5.13 11.94
N ALA A 102 23.86 -4.32 12.52
CA ALA A 102 22.51 -4.15 11.97
C ALA A 102 22.58 -3.51 10.58
N LEU A 103 23.36 -2.43 10.44
CA LEU A 103 23.51 -1.71 9.16
C LEU A 103 24.21 -2.55 8.09
N ALA A 104 25.23 -3.33 8.46
CA ALA A 104 25.94 -4.20 7.53
C ALA A 104 25.06 -5.30 6.92
N ASN A 105 24.10 -5.83 7.68
CA ASN A 105 23.15 -6.84 7.19
C ASN A 105 21.91 -6.21 6.55
N ALA A 106 21.60 -4.95 6.86
CA ALA A 106 20.43 -4.29 6.31
C ALA A 106 20.54 -4.11 4.78
N SER A 107 21.74 -3.84 4.27
CA SER A 107 22.02 -3.74 2.83
C SER A 107 21.81 -5.05 2.05
N ASP A 108 21.73 -6.20 2.73
CA ASP A 108 21.42 -7.50 2.10
C ASP A 108 19.90 -7.72 1.93
N THR A 109 19.10 -6.69 2.23
CA THR A 109 17.64 -6.72 2.08
C THR A 109 17.18 -5.70 1.05
N THR A 110 15.97 -5.91 0.54
CA THR A 110 15.32 -5.02 -0.44
C THR A 110 14.32 -4.07 0.20
N VAL A 111 14.44 -3.78 1.51
CA VAL A 111 13.59 -2.74 2.12
C VAL A 111 13.96 -1.36 1.56
N HIS A 112 13.08 -0.37 1.80
CA HIS A 112 13.35 0.99 1.35
C HIS A 112 14.70 1.50 1.91
N PRO A 113 15.64 2.01 1.10
CA PRO A 113 16.98 2.37 1.56
C PRO A 113 17.03 3.38 2.72
N GLN A 114 16.08 4.32 2.77
CA GLN A 114 15.98 5.26 3.90
C GLN A 114 15.69 4.59 5.25
N VAL A 115 15.24 3.33 5.29
CA VAL A 115 15.16 2.59 6.57
C VAL A 115 16.52 2.53 7.24
N TYR A 116 17.62 2.54 6.49
CA TYR A 116 18.98 2.45 7.01
C TYR A 116 19.53 3.79 7.52
N THR A 117 18.95 4.91 7.11
CA THR A 117 19.42 6.27 7.43
C THR A 117 18.46 7.02 8.35
N ALA A 118 17.15 6.75 8.26
CA ALA A 118 16.12 7.37 9.06
C ALA A 118 16.23 7.00 10.54
N ILE A 119 15.92 7.96 11.40
CA ILE A 119 15.89 7.78 12.86
C ILE A 119 14.48 7.43 13.37
N GLY A 120 13.48 7.51 12.51
CA GLY A 120 12.11 7.11 12.81
C GLY A 120 11.14 7.39 11.65
N ALA A 121 9.85 7.25 11.96
CA ALA A 121 8.76 7.61 11.07
C ALA A 121 7.76 8.54 11.77
N LEU A 122 7.30 9.56 11.06
CA LEU A 122 6.11 10.33 11.38
C LEU A 122 4.90 9.53 10.91
N LYS A 123 3.94 9.26 11.79
CA LYS A 123 2.75 8.47 11.47
C LYS A 123 1.48 9.23 11.81
N LEU A 124 0.57 9.27 10.85
CA LEU A 124 -0.78 9.81 10.96
C LEU A 124 -1.79 8.70 10.76
N GLU A 125 -2.79 8.69 11.64
CA GLU A 125 -4.00 7.88 11.56
C GLU A 125 -3.73 6.37 11.36
N ILE A 126 -4.12 5.54 12.31
CA ILE A 126 -3.99 4.07 12.13
C ILE A 126 -5.21 3.62 11.34
N LEU A 127 -4.97 2.87 10.24
CA LEU A 127 -6.00 2.35 9.35
C LEU A 127 -7.10 1.65 10.15
N GLN A 128 -8.34 2.10 10.00
CA GLN A 128 -9.50 1.51 10.68
C GLN A 128 -10.61 1.18 9.68
N HIS A 129 -10.87 -0.12 9.54
CA HIS A 129 -11.97 -0.70 8.77
C HIS A 129 -13.10 -1.09 9.71
N GLU A 130 -13.90 -0.12 10.14
CA GLU A 130 -15.01 -0.35 11.06
C GLU A 130 -16.12 -1.22 10.46
N PHE A 131 -16.24 -1.22 9.13
CA PHE A 131 -17.19 -2.01 8.36
C PHE A 131 -16.63 -2.25 6.95
N VAL A 132 -17.30 -3.07 6.14
CA VAL A 132 -16.99 -3.22 4.71
C VAL A 132 -18.00 -2.38 3.93
N PRO A 133 -17.59 -1.34 3.18
CA PRO A 133 -18.53 -0.52 2.42
C PRO A 133 -19.22 -1.32 1.31
N THR A 134 -20.36 -0.80 0.88
CA THR A 134 -21.12 -1.28 -0.28
C THR A 134 -21.45 -0.09 -1.19
N ALA A 135 -21.97 -0.36 -2.38
CA ALA A 135 -22.46 0.67 -3.31
C ALA A 135 -23.51 1.62 -2.71
N THR A 136 -24.13 1.27 -1.58
CA THR A 136 -25.12 2.11 -0.89
C THR A 136 -24.57 2.80 0.36
N THR A 137 -23.32 2.52 0.76
CA THR A 137 -22.70 3.21 1.88
C THR A 137 -22.54 4.69 1.54
N ALA A 138 -23.02 5.56 2.44
CA ALA A 138 -22.86 6.99 2.29
C ALA A 138 -21.37 7.37 2.32
N LEU A 139 -20.96 8.19 1.36
CA LEU A 139 -19.63 8.79 1.34
C LEU A 139 -19.55 9.91 2.39
N GLU A 140 -18.39 10.04 3.04
CA GLU A 140 -18.06 11.20 3.87
C GLU A 140 -16.88 11.99 3.25
N PRO A 141 -17.12 12.87 2.25
CA PRO A 141 -16.06 13.55 1.52
C PRO A 141 -15.16 14.43 2.41
N ALA A 142 -15.69 14.90 3.53
CA ALA A 142 -14.94 15.68 4.51
C ALA A 142 -13.80 14.84 5.12
N LYS A 143 -14.01 13.55 5.36
CA LYS A 143 -12.99 12.64 5.92
C LYS A 143 -11.80 12.53 4.98
N ALA A 144 -12.08 12.27 3.71
CA ALA A 144 -11.08 12.21 2.66
C ALA A 144 -10.33 13.53 2.44
N THR A 145 -11.07 14.64 2.37
CA THR A 145 -10.48 15.98 2.18
C THR A 145 -9.58 16.37 3.34
N ASN A 146 -10.02 16.11 4.57
CA ASN A 146 -9.23 16.38 5.78
C ASN A 146 -7.97 15.51 5.81
N PHE A 147 -8.10 14.22 5.48
CA PHE A 147 -6.95 13.32 5.46
C PHE A 147 -5.96 13.66 4.33
N ALA A 148 -6.45 14.07 3.15
CA ALA A 148 -5.61 14.58 2.07
C ALA A 148 -4.81 15.82 2.50
N ALA A 149 -5.42 16.74 3.25
CA ALA A 149 -4.72 17.89 3.80
C ALA A 149 -3.61 17.47 4.79
N LEU A 150 -3.88 16.50 5.66
CA LEU A 150 -2.90 15.97 6.60
C LEU A 150 -1.72 15.27 5.88
N ARG A 151 -2.01 14.45 4.86
CA ARG A 151 -0.99 13.82 4.01
C ARG A 151 -0.09 14.84 3.33
N ALA A 152 -0.68 15.90 2.77
CA ALA A 152 0.09 16.97 2.13
C ALA A 152 0.99 17.72 3.12
N GLN A 153 0.53 17.96 4.35
CA GLN A 153 1.38 18.54 5.39
C GLN A 153 2.53 17.61 5.78
N LEU A 154 2.28 16.30 5.88
CA LEU A 154 3.30 15.30 6.19
C LEU A 154 4.41 15.29 5.13
N GLU A 155 4.04 15.28 3.85
CA GLU A 155 4.98 15.36 2.73
C GLU A 155 5.82 16.66 2.77
N ALA A 156 5.19 17.78 3.11
CA ALA A 156 5.90 19.07 3.19
C ALA A 156 6.93 19.14 4.31
N VAL A 157 6.77 18.37 5.40
CA VAL A 157 7.72 18.33 6.53
C VAL A 157 8.95 17.49 6.21
N VAL A 158 8.79 16.44 5.39
CA VAL A 158 9.88 15.56 4.97
C VAL A 158 9.81 15.27 3.47
N PRO A 159 10.11 16.26 2.60
CA PRO A 159 9.93 16.13 1.17
C PRO A 159 10.78 14.99 0.58
N GLY A 160 10.15 14.12 -0.21
CA GLY A 160 10.84 12.98 -0.83
C GLY A 160 11.23 11.88 0.16
N ALA A 161 10.66 11.89 1.38
CA ALA A 161 10.76 10.77 2.28
C ALA A 161 9.93 9.58 1.78
N GLY A 162 10.53 8.41 1.91
CA GLY A 162 9.85 7.14 1.78
C GLY A 162 8.89 6.88 2.94
N SER A 163 8.25 5.73 2.89
CA SER A 163 7.17 5.33 3.75
C SER A 163 7.21 3.84 3.99
N TYR A 164 6.74 3.44 5.17
CA TYR A 164 6.54 2.04 5.48
C TYR A 164 5.27 1.54 4.78
N TYR A 165 5.44 0.68 3.78
CA TYR A 165 4.36 0.14 2.93
C TYR A 165 3.08 -0.26 3.69
N HIS A 166 3.21 -0.99 4.81
CA HIS A 166 2.06 -1.52 5.53
C HIS A 166 1.23 -0.48 6.29
N GLU A 167 1.76 0.72 6.51
CA GLU A 167 1.06 1.84 7.17
C GLU A 167 1.21 3.14 6.36
N GLY A 168 1.46 2.97 5.06
CA GLY A 168 1.67 4.05 4.11
C GLY A 168 0.36 4.64 3.60
N ASP A 169 0.49 5.64 2.74
CA ASP A 169 -0.63 6.28 2.07
C ASP A 169 -1.20 5.38 0.97
N TYR A 170 -2.38 4.81 1.23
CA TYR A 170 -3.10 4.00 0.24
C TYR A 170 -3.35 4.74 -1.08
N LEU A 171 -3.37 6.07 -1.10
CA LEU A 171 -3.61 6.85 -2.32
C LEU A 171 -2.34 7.40 -2.99
N THR A 172 -1.13 7.04 -2.52
CA THR A 172 0.09 7.56 -3.15
C THR A 172 0.26 7.03 -4.58
N GLU A 173 0.38 7.94 -5.54
CA GLU A 173 0.70 7.61 -6.93
C GLU A 173 2.19 7.28 -7.10
N ALA A 174 3.03 7.80 -6.21
CA ALA A 174 4.48 7.60 -6.19
C ALA A 174 4.90 6.34 -5.43
N PHE A 175 4.01 5.35 -5.29
CA PHE A 175 4.21 4.17 -4.43
C PHE A 175 5.53 3.41 -4.68
N GLN A 176 6.01 3.40 -5.93
CA GLN A 176 7.30 2.80 -6.27
C GLN A 176 8.44 3.46 -5.48
N ALA A 177 8.48 4.79 -5.52
CA ALA A 177 9.48 5.59 -4.81
C ALA A 177 9.22 5.56 -3.31
N ASP A 178 7.98 5.83 -2.89
CA ASP A 178 7.62 5.95 -1.47
C ASP A 178 7.88 4.66 -0.70
N PHE A 179 7.51 3.49 -1.23
CA PHE A 179 7.56 2.24 -0.46
C PHE A 179 8.81 1.41 -0.70
N TRP A 180 9.43 1.54 -1.87
CA TRP A 180 10.53 0.67 -2.29
C TRP A 180 11.80 1.45 -2.64
N GLY A 181 11.70 2.73 -3.00
CA GLY A 181 12.84 3.57 -3.36
C GLY A 181 13.66 2.96 -4.49
N SER A 182 14.99 3.02 -4.40
CA SER A 182 15.87 2.43 -5.41
C SER A 182 15.83 0.89 -5.44
N SER A 183 15.27 0.22 -4.42
CA SER A 183 15.11 -1.24 -4.39
C SER A 183 14.02 -1.72 -5.37
N TYR A 184 13.17 -0.83 -5.88
CA TYR A 184 12.05 -1.21 -6.75
C TYR A 184 12.48 -1.97 -8.01
N ALA A 185 13.57 -1.56 -8.65
CA ALA A 185 14.02 -2.16 -9.90
C ALA A 185 14.38 -3.65 -9.74
N GLU A 186 15.06 -4.01 -8.65
CA GLU A 186 15.41 -5.39 -8.33
C GLU A 186 14.17 -6.22 -7.96
N LEU A 187 13.28 -5.64 -7.15
CA LEU A 187 12.02 -6.25 -6.79
C LEU A 187 11.15 -6.54 -8.03
N ALA A 188 11.06 -5.60 -8.97
CA ALA A 188 10.32 -5.75 -10.21
C ALA A 188 10.92 -6.82 -11.13
N ALA A 189 12.26 -6.91 -11.21
CA ALA A 189 12.94 -7.97 -11.93
C ALA A 189 12.65 -9.36 -11.32
N THR A 190 12.69 -9.44 -9.98
CA THR A 190 12.36 -10.65 -9.23
C THR A 190 10.90 -11.06 -9.45
N LYS A 191 9.97 -10.10 -9.35
CA LYS A 191 8.55 -10.30 -9.64
C LYS A 191 8.32 -10.84 -11.04
N SER A 192 8.97 -10.27 -12.05
CA SER A 192 8.86 -10.72 -13.44
C SER A 192 9.41 -12.13 -13.66
N ARG A 193 10.48 -12.50 -12.93
CA ARG A 193 11.06 -13.85 -13.00
C ARG A 193 10.15 -14.92 -12.40
N TYR A 194 9.54 -14.64 -11.24
CA TYR A 194 8.79 -15.64 -10.48
C TYR A 194 7.28 -15.60 -10.70
N ASP A 195 6.73 -14.45 -11.11
CA ASP A 195 5.32 -14.27 -11.45
C ASP A 195 5.16 -13.44 -12.75
N PRO A 196 5.60 -14.00 -13.91
CA PRO A 196 5.58 -13.29 -15.20
C PRO A 196 4.18 -12.97 -15.71
N ARG A 197 3.14 -13.61 -15.14
CA ARG A 197 1.73 -13.35 -15.49
C ARG A 197 1.05 -12.42 -14.48
N ASN A 198 1.78 -11.91 -13.50
CA ASN A 198 1.30 -11.05 -12.42
C ASN A 198 0.03 -11.59 -11.73
N VAL A 199 0.00 -12.91 -11.49
CA VAL A 199 -1.11 -13.60 -10.85
C VAL A 199 -1.29 -13.13 -9.41
N PHE A 200 -0.18 -12.86 -8.72
CA PHE A 200 -0.16 -12.40 -7.33
C PHE A 200 -0.04 -10.87 -7.29
N THR A 201 -1.09 -10.15 -7.65
CA THR A 201 -1.12 -8.68 -7.62
C THR A 201 -1.96 -8.15 -6.46
N CYS A 202 -1.68 -6.92 -6.05
CA CYS A 202 -2.39 -6.17 -5.01
C CYS A 202 -2.21 -4.67 -5.24
N HIS A 203 -2.97 -3.83 -4.54
CA HIS A 203 -2.82 -2.38 -4.60
C HIS A 203 -1.41 -1.96 -4.21
N GLN A 204 -0.75 -1.15 -5.05
CA GLN A 204 0.61 -0.62 -4.82
C GLN A 204 1.72 -1.67 -4.55
N CYS A 205 1.44 -2.94 -4.84
CA CYS A 205 2.43 -4.00 -4.79
C CYS A 205 3.44 -3.88 -5.94
N VAL A 206 4.61 -4.48 -5.77
CA VAL A 206 5.62 -4.56 -6.84
C VAL A 206 5.01 -5.17 -8.11
N GLY A 207 5.07 -4.42 -9.21
CA GLY A 207 4.52 -4.84 -10.50
C GLY A 207 3.02 -4.64 -10.66
N SER A 208 2.32 -4.00 -9.71
CA SER A 208 0.88 -3.74 -9.81
C SER A 208 0.53 -2.83 -10.99
N GLU A 209 1.43 -1.96 -11.42
CA GLU A 209 1.28 -1.08 -12.59
C GLU A 209 1.25 -1.83 -13.92
N ASN A 210 1.74 -3.06 -13.98
CA ASN A 210 1.74 -3.89 -15.18
C ASN A 210 0.41 -4.61 -15.40
N SER A 211 -0.58 -4.37 -14.53
CA SER A 211 -1.88 -4.99 -14.64
C SER A 211 -2.98 -3.93 -14.54
N PRO A 212 -3.96 -3.92 -15.47
CA PRO A 212 -5.23 -3.23 -15.22
C PRO A 212 -6.04 -3.89 -14.08
N ALA A 213 -5.50 -4.99 -13.50
CA ALA A 213 -6.01 -5.74 -12.36
C ALA A 213 -5.35 -5.37 -11.02
N SER A 214 -4.57 -4.29 -10.90
CA SER A 214 -4.29 -3.82 -9.54
C SER A 214 -5.64 -3.55 -8.88
N CYS A 215 -5.92 -4.22 -7.77
CA CYS A 215 -6.91 -3.73 -6.82
C CYS A 215 -6.57 -2.24 -6.62
N GLY A 216 -7.43 -1.31 -7.01
CA GLY A 216 -7.14 0.13 -7.07
C GLY A 216 -6.55 0.63 -8.40
N ARG A 217 -7.37 0.63 -9.47
CA ARG A 217 -6.99 1.21 -10.78
C ARG A 217 -6.52 2.68 -10.63
N ARG A 218 -5.44 3.06 -11.34
CA ARG A 218 -5.07 4.48 -11.56
C ARG A 218 -6.17 5.20 -12.34
N LEU A 219 -6.91 6.11 -11.72
CA LEU A 219 -7.81 7.03 -12.42
C LEU A 219 -7.01 8.26 -12.87
N GLY A 220 -6.29 8.10 -13.97
CA GLY A 220 -5.57 9.18 -14.64
C GLY A 220 -4.89 8.68 -15.91
N GLY A 221 -5.64 8.57 -17.01
CA GLY A 221 -5.08 8.22 -18.32
C GLY A 221 -6.12 7.67 -19.29
N ASP A 222 -6.85 8.57 -19.94
CA ASP A 222 -7.42 8.25 -21.25
C ASP A 222 -6.26 7.96 -22.21
N ALA A 223 -6.12 6.70 -22.62
CA ALA A 223 -5.81 6.26 -23.98
C ALA A 223 -5.36 4.80 -23.97
N ASP A 224 -6.11 3.95 -24.69
CA ASP A 224 -5.59 2.72 -25.27
C ASP A 224 -4.23 2.97 -25.93
N PRO A 225 -3.17 2.19 -25.62
CA PRO A 225 -2.17 1.88 -26.60
C PRO A 225 -2.66 0.67 -27.38
N VAL A 226 -3.10 0.93 -28.60
CA VAL A 226 -3.18 -0.06 -29.67
C VAL A 226 -1.86 -0.84 -29.71
N LEU A 227 -1.99 -2.15 -29.61
CA LEU A 227 -0.95 -3.14 -29.94
C LEU A 227 -0.21 -2.75 -31.22
N VAL A 228 1.12 -2.79 -31.17
CA VAL A 228 1.93 -3.26 -32.29
C VAL A 228 2.56 -4.57 -31.87
#